data_AF-A0A1G6HXE8-F1
#
_entry.id   AF-A0A1G6HXE8-F1
#
_cell.length_a   1.000
_cell.length_b   1.000
_cell.length_c   1.000
_cell.angle_alpha   90.00
_cell.angle_beta   90.00
_cell.angle_gamma   90.00
#
_symmetry.space_group_name_H-M   'P 1'
#
loop_
_entity.id
_entity.type
_entity.pdbx_description
1 polymer ?
#
loop_
_entity_poly.entity_id
_entity_poly.type
_entity_poly.pdbx_seq_one_letter_code
_entity_poly.pdbx_strand_id
1 'polypeptide(L)'
;MINKQPAYILVTTLLVLGCLSAALVLQNGIFKEQLVSQQELNRNTEIERIQILASIAYGQQARSSFDLEGHHIEIKDHQLLIYFKGHNSYQRSLLVAHQE
;
A
#
# COMPACT_ATOMS: atom_id res chain seq x y z
N MET A 1 -56.67 13.19 27.12
CA MET A 1 -55.85 13.16 25.89
C MET A 1 -54.38 13.04 26.31
N ILE A 2 -53.81 11.85 26.21
CA ILE A 2 -52.40 11.61 26.59
C ILE A 2 -51.51 12.30 25.54
N ASN A 3 -50.60 13.15 25.99
CA ASN A 3 -49.76 14.02 25.18
C ASN A 3 -48.76 13.18 24.37
N LYS A 4 -49.05 12.92 23.08
CA LYS A 4 -48.27 12.01 22.20
C LYS A 4 -47.01 12.64 21.57
N GLN A 5 -46.83 13.95 21.72
CA GLN A 5 -45.71 14.70 21.13
C GLN A 5 -44.30 14.27 21.59
N PRO A 6 -44.02 14.03 22.89
CA PRO A 6 -42.66 13.69 23.32
C PRO A 6 -42.20 12.30 22.86
N ALA A 7 -43.12 11.33 22.75
CA ALA A 7 -42.80 9.97 22.30
C ALA A 7 -42.42 9.94 20.81
N TYR A 8 -43.08 10.73 19.96
CA TYR A 8 -42.77 10.81 18.54
C TYR A 8 -41.37 11.40 18.29
N ILE A 9 -41.00 12.45 19.02
CA ILE A 9 -39.69 13.09 18.94
C ILE A 9 -38.57 12.12 19.35
N LEU A 10 -38.79 11.32 20.40
CA LEU A 10 -37.81 10.33 20.86
C LEU A 10 -37.59 9.21 19.82
N VAL A 11 -38.67 8.70 19.23
CA VAL A 11 -38.60 7.64 18.22
C VAL A 11 -37.88 8.12 16.96
N THR A 12 -38.18 9.32 16.47
CA THR A 12 -37.50 9.88 15.29
C THR A 12 -36.03 10.16 15.57
N THR A 13 -35.70 10.67 16.76
CA THR A 13 -34.30 10.93 17.15
C THR A 13 -33.50 9.63 17.24
N LEU A 14 -34.07 8.57 17.84
CA LEU A 14 -33.44 7.24 17.90
C LEU A 14 -33.22 6.64 16.51
N LEU A 15 -34.18 6.81 15.60
CA LEU A 15 -34.04 6.36 14.20
C LEU A 15 -32.90 7.08 13.48
N VAL A 16 -32.82 8.40 13.61
CA VAL A 16 -31.74 9.19 13.00
C VAL A 16 -30.37 8.81 13.58
N LEU A 17 -30.29 8.62 14.90
CA LEU A 17 -29.05 8.17 15.56
C LEU A 17 -28.64 6.77 15.12
N GLY A 18 -29.60 5.86 14.94
CA GLY A 18 -29.37 4.51 14.44
C GLY A 18 -28.86 4.49 12.99
N CYS A 19 -29.42 5.33 12.12
CA CYS A 19 -28.93 5.48 10.76
C CYS A 19 -27.51 6.08 10.71
N LEU A 20 -27.24 7.09 11.54
CA LEU A 20 -25.91 7.71 11.64
C LEU A 20 -24.86 6.71 12.15
N SER A 21 -25.17 5.93 13.18
CA SER A 21 -24.23 4.94 13.71
C SER A 21 -23.95 3.82 12.70
N ALA A 22 -24.97 3.33 11.99
CA ALA A 22 -24.78 2.35 10.91
C ALA A 22 -23.91 2.92 9.78
N ALA A 23 -24.15 4.18 9.37
CA ALA A 23 -23.36 4.85 8.34
C ALA A 23 -21.88 5.02 8.75
N LEU A 24 -21.61 5.31 10.03
CA LEU A 24 -20.25 5.44 10.54
C LEU A 24 -19.52 4.08 10.54
N VAL A 25 -20.19 3.00 10.92
CA VAL A 25 -19.60 1.65 10.90
C VAL A 25 -19.25 1.22 9.47
N LEU A 26 -20.13 1.48 8.51
CA LEU A 26 -19.89 1.19 7.09
C LEU A 26 -18.72 2.01 6.54
N GLN A 27 -18.67 3.31 6.83
CA GLN A 27 -17.56 4.18 6.44
C GLN A 27 -16.22 3.70 7.01
N ASN A 28 -16.20 3.29 8.28
CA ASN A 28 -14.98 2.77 8.91
C ASN A 28 -14.49 1.48 8.26
N GLY A 29 -15.39 0.59 7.85
CA GLY A 29 -15.04 -0.64 7.12
C GLY A 29 -14.39 -0.34 5.77
N ILE A 30 -15.04 0.50 4.96
CA ILE A 30 -14.57 0.90 3.63
C ILE A 30 -13.22 1.64 3.72
N PHE A 31 -13.09 2.56 4.68
CA PHE A 31 -11.85 3.31 4.87
C PHE A 31 -10.67 2.41 5.23
N LYS A 32 -10.91 1.38 6.05
CA LYS A 32 -9.88 0.40 6.41
C LYS A 32 -9.39 -0.40 5.21
N GLU A 33 -10.30 -0.89 4.37
CA GLU A 33 -9.93 -1.61 3.15
C GLU A 33 -9.17 -0.72 2.17
N GLN A 34 -9.62 0.54 2.02
CA GLN A 34 -8.95 1.52 1.19
C GLN A 34 -7.53 1.86 1.70
N LEU A 35 -7.34 1.96 3.02
CA LEU A 35 -6.02 2.15 3.63
C LEU A 35 -5.08 0.98 3.32
N VAL A 36 -5.54 -0.27 3.47
CA VAL A 36 -4.73 -1.45 3.18
C VAL A 36 -4.35 -1.48 1.70
N SER A 37 -5.30 -1.24 0.80
CA SER A 37 -5.02 -1.18 -0.64
C SER A 37 -4.01 -0.09 -0.99
N GLN A 38 -4.12 1.11 -0.40
CA GLN A 38 -3.13 2.17 -0.60
C GLN A 38 -1.74 1.82 -0.05
N GLN A 39 -1.67 1.12 1.08
CA GLN A 39 -0.40 0.64 1.61
C GLN A 39 0.26 -0.39 0.69
N GLU A 40 -0.52 -1.30 0.13
CA GLU A 40 -0.03 -2.27 -0.86
C GLU A 40 0.45 -1.59 -2.15
N LEU A 41 -0.32 -0.62 -2.66
CA LEU A 41 0.07 0.18 -3.82
C LEU A 41 1.36 0.98 -3.57
N ASN A 42 1.47 1.62 -2.40
CA ASN A 42 2.68 2.35 -2.03
C ASN A 42 3.89 1.42 -1.94
N ARG A 43 3.74 0.23 -1.33
CA ARG A 43 4.82 -0.76 -1.23
C ARG A 43 5.25 -1.27 -2.60
N ASN A 44 4.30 -1.56 -3.49
CA ASN A 44 4.62 -2.00 -4.86
C ASN A 44 5.31 -0.88 -5.64
N THR A 45 4.85 0.36 -5.50
CA THR A 45 5.46 1.54 -6.14
C THR A 45 6.90 1.76 -5.66
N GLU A 46 7.16 1.57 -4.36
CA GLU A 46 8.50 1.67 -3.79
C GLU A 46 9.42 0.58 -4.37
N ILE A 47 8.96 -0.67 -4.43
CA ILE A 47 9.71 -1.78 -5.03
C ILE A 47 10.00 -1.51 -6.52
N GLU A 48 9.02 -1.02 -7.28
CA GLU A 48 9.19 -0.65 -8.69
C GLU A 48 10.21 0.47 -8.87
N ARG A 49 10.16 1.50 -8.03
CA ARG A 49 11.12 2.60 -8.04
C ARG A 49 12.54 2.09 -7.78
N ILE A 50 12.72 1.23 -6.77
CA ILE A 50 14.02 0.64 -6.46
C ILE A 50 14.51 -0.24 -7.61
N GLN A 51 13.63 -1.05 -8.22
CA GLN A 51 13.97 -1.90 -9.37
C GLN A 51 14.45 -1.07 -10.57
N ILE A 52 13.79 0.04 -10.88
CA ILE A 52 14.19 0.94 -11.97
C ILE A 52 15.55 1.55 -11.67
N LEU A 53 15.73 2.14 -10.49
CA LEU A 53 16.97 2.79 -10.09
C LEU A 53 18.15 1.81 -10.07
N ALA A 54 17.93 0.59 -9.58
CA ALA A 54 18.93 -0.45 -9.54
C ALA A 54 19.29 -0.99 -10.93
N SER A 55 18.31 -1.10 -11.83
CA SER A 55 18.57 -1.47 -13.23
C SER A 55 19.39 -0.39 -13.94
N ILE A 56 19.08 0.90 -13.70
CA ILE A 56 19.87 2.03 -14.21
C ILE A 56 21.30 2.00 -13.65
N ALA A 57 21.45 1.82 -12.33
CA ALA A 57 22.75 1.76 -11.67
C ALA A 57 23.62 0.61 -12.21
N TYR A 58 23.01 -0.56 -12.45
CA TYR A 58 23.67 -1.70 -13.07
C TYR A 58 24.11 -1.39 -14.51
N GLY A 59 23.23 -0.80 -15.33
CA GLY A 59 23.57 -0.41 -16.70
C GLY A 59 24.70 0.62 -16.79
N GLN A 60 24.86 1.48 -15.78
CA GLN A 60 25.90 2.51 -15.76
C GLN A 60 27.24 2.04 -15.19
N GLN A 61 27.23 1.17 -14.18
CA GLN A 61 28.43 0.82 -13.40
C GLN A 61 28.81 -0.66 -13.48
N ALA A 62 27.97 -1.50 -14.09
CA ALA A 62 28.12 -2.96 -14.21
C ALA A 62 28.38 -3.69 -12.88
N ARG A 63 27.98 -3.10 -11.74
CA ARG A 63 28.17 -3.70 -10.41
C ARG A 63 27.04 -4.64 -10.07
N SER A 64 27.36 -5.91 -9.83
CA SER A 64 26.39 -6.94 -9.46
C SER A 64 25.96 -6.90 -7.99
N SER A 65 26.60 -6.10 -7.14
CA SER A 65 26.24 -5.97 -5.72
C SER A 65 26.51 -4.54 -5.25
N PHE A 66 25.49 -3.86 -4.72
CA PHE A 66 25.60 -2.49 -4.21
C PHE A 66 24.45 -2.15 -3.26
N ASP A 67 24.61 -1.10 -2.47
CA ASP A 67 23.54 -0.55 -1.64
C ASP A 67 22.87 0.62 -2.38
N LEU A 68 21.54 0.62 -2.41
CA LEU A 68 20.73 1.66 -3.00
C LEU A 68 19.63 2.07 -2.00
N GLU A 69 19.60 3.35 -1.64
CA GLU A 69 18.62 3.91 -0.69
C GLU A 69 18.51 3.15 0.64
N GLY A 70 19.62 2.55 1.10
CA GLY A 70 19.66 1.77 2.33
C GLY A 70 19.18 0.31 2.19
N HIS A 71 18.87 -0.13 0.98
CA HIS A 71 18.59 -1.51 0.60
C HIS A 71 19.81 -2.14 -0.07
N HIS A 72 20.12 -3.37 0.30
CA HIS A 72 21.18 -4.12 -0.39
C HIS A 72 20.59 -4.74 -1.66
N ILE A 73 21.30 -4.62 -2.76
CA ILE A 73 20.87 -5.12 -4.07
C ILE A 73 21.94 -6.05 -4.62
N GLU A 74 21.51 -7.23 -5.04
CA GLU A 74 22.34 -8.23 -5.68
C GLU A 74 21.72 -8.60 -7.03
N ILE A 75 22.55 -8.71 -8.06
CA ILE A 75 22.13 -9.07 -9.41
C ILE A 75 22.77 -10.40 -9.76
N LYS A 76 21.92 -11.41 -9.96
CA LYS A 76 22.31 -12.78 -10.24
C LYS A 76 21.43 -13.32 -11.37
N ASP A 77 22.03 -13.92 -12.40
CA ASP A 77 21.32 -14.57 -13.50
C ASP A 77 20.22 -13.69 -14.14
N HIS A 78 20.51 -12.42 -14.41
CA HIS A 78 19.55 -11.41 -14.93
C HIS A 78 18.36 -11.09 -14.00
N GLN A 79 18.46 -11.48 -12.74
CA GLN A 79 17.47 -11.19 -11.71
C GLN A 79 18.08 -10.27 -10.66
N LEU A 80 17.24 -9.36 -10.19
CA LEU A 80 17.55 -8.34 -9.21
C LEU A 80 16.90 -8.78 -7.90
N LEU A 81 17.75 -9.04 -6.91
CA LEU A 81 17.40 -9.40 -5.54
C LEU A 81 17.51 -8.14 -4.68
N ILE A 82 16.38 -7.65 -4.19
CA ILE A 82 16.31 -6.48 -3.31
C ILE A 82 16.14 -6.97 -1.88
N TYR A 83 17.13 -6.73 -1.03
CA TYR A 83 17.09 -7.04 0.39
C TYR A 83 16.62 -5.82 1.18
N PHE A 84 15.40 -5.89 1.69
CA PHE A 84 14.84 -4.87 2.58
C PHE A 84 15.24 -5.15 4.03
N LYS A 85 15.71 -4.13 4.76
CA LYS A 85 16.06 -4.27 6.18
C LYS A 85 14.86 -4.75 6.99
N GLY A 86 14.92 -6.01 7.43
CA GLY A 86 13.89 -6.65 8.26
C GLY A 86 12.78 -7.40 7.51
N HIS A 87 12.88 -7.56 6.18
CA HIS A 87 11.88 -8.27 5.35
C HIS A 87 12.52 -9.32 4.43
N ASN A 88 11.68 -10.16 3.83
CA ASN A 88 12.08 -11.12 2.79
C ASN A 88 12.70 -10.39 1.59
N SER A 89 13.64 -11.04 0.91
CA SER A 89 14.22 -10.55 -0.35
C SER A 89 13.16 -10.57 -1.46
N TYR A 90 13.10 -9.50 -2.25
CA TYR A 90 12.24 -9.43 -3.43
C TYR A 90 13.03 -9.75 -4.68
N GLN A 91 12.56 -10.73 -5.44
CA GLN A 91 13.12 -11.07 -6.74
C GLN A 91 12.33 -10.34 -7.82
N ARG A 92 13.05 -9.63 -8.68
CA ARG A 92 12.50 -8.89 -9.82
C ARG A 92 13.39 -9.09 -11.04
N SER A 93 12.82 -8.97 -12.23
CA SER A 93 13.60 -9.00 -13.46
C SER A 93 14.40 -7.70 -13.61
N LEU A 94 15.63 -7.81 -14.09
CA LEU A 94 16.43 -6.64 -14.46
C LEU A 94 15.78 -5.94 -15.67
N LEU A 95 15.63 -4.61 -15.62
CA LEU A 95 14.93 -3.82 -16.65
C LEU A 95 15.87 -3.20 -17.70
N VAL A 96 17.12 -3.67 -17.80
CA VAL A 96 18.10 -3.09 -18.72
C VAL A 96 17.78 -3.52 -20.14
N ALA A 97 17.69 -2.55 -21.06
CA ALA A 97 17.58 -2.84 -22.48
C ALA A 97 18.81 -3.64 -22.91
N HIS A 98 18.57 -4.82 -23.51
CA HIS A 98 19.59 -5.60 -24.18
C HIS A 98 20.28 -4.68 -25.19
N GLN A 99 21.46 -4.16 -24.88
CA GLN A 99 22.35 -3.62 -25.90
C GLN A 99 23.08 -4.84 -26.46
N GLU A 100 22.45 -5.46 -27.46
CA GLU A 100 23.16 -6.23 -28.48
C GLU A 100 24.12 -5.32 -29.27
#